data_AF-A0A0K8SLK0-F1
#
_entry.id   AF-A0A0K8SLK0-F1
#
_cell.length_a   1.000
_cell.length_b   1.000
_cell.length_c   1.000
_cell.angle_alpha   90.00
_cell.angle_beta   90.00
_cell.angle_gamma   90.00
#
_symmetry.space_group_name_H-M   'P 1'
#
loop_
_entity.id
_entity.type
_entity.pdbx_description
1 polymer ?
#
loop_
_entity_poly.entity_id
_entity_poly.type
_entity_poly.pdbx_seq_one_letter_code
_entity_poly.pdbx_strand_id
1 'polypeptide(L)'
;MNELISKLADNNYIRLGSKLGNPIVINCVPGAGKTTLIRELLKEYSNFAAFSTVRADQENLIGRKIEKFTGEVPNDKLVILDEYQNLPTIPKGVFAVFGDPLQSCKPSPLEADFISFRSHRFGKSTEGLLKTLGFKVETDKEDIVTIEDIFEGEPIGQVICFEEEVATLLRNHSVEFLEPKDLQGLTFKSVTFVTTGLVTETNKHFHLICLTRHSELLKVLSPEAIYPNSE
;
A
#
# COMPACT_ATOMS: atom_id res chain seq x y z
N MET A 1 2.37 25.47 0.99
CA MET A 1 3.46 24.79 0.24
C MET A 1 4.55 24.30 1.17
N ASN A 2 5.12 25.21 1.99
CA ASN A 2 6.19 24.86 2.92
C ASN A 2 5.77 23.82 3.97
N GLU A 3 4.49 23.77 4.32
CA GLU A 3 3.93 22.90 5.35
C GLU A 3 4.01 21.42 4.93
N LEU A 4 3.58 21.10 3.70
CA LEU A 4 3.67 19.76 3.14
C LEU A 4 5.13 19.32 3.03
N ILE A 5 6.01 20.19 2.52
CA ILE A 5 7.43 19.89 2.35
C ILE A 5 8.10 19.65 3.72
N SER A 6 7.76 20.46 4.73
CA SER A 6 8.25 20.27 6.10
C SER A 6 7.82 18.91 6.64
N LYS A 7 6.54 18.55 6.53
CA LYS A 7 6.03 17.25 6.99
C LYS A 7 6.69 16.08 6.25
N LEU A 8 6.93 16.20 4.96
CA LEU A 8 7.65 15.19 4.18
C LEU A 8 9.10 15.03 4.68
N ALA A 9 9.79 16.14 4.95
CA ALA A 9 11.15 16.12 5.50
C ALA A 9 11.18 15.50 6.91
N ASP A 10 10.26 15.87 7.79
CA ASP A 10 10.13 15.31 9.15
C ASP A 10 9.88 13.80 9.13
N ASN A 11 9.21 13.29 8.08
CA ASN A 11 8.95 11.87 7.85
C ASN A 11 10.03 11.18 6.99
N ASN A 12 11.20 11.82 6.77
CA ASN A 12 12.34 11.29 6.03
C ASN A 12 12.05 10.92 4.56
N TYR A 13 11.12 11.62 3.91
CA TYR A 13 10.94 11.48 2.47
C TYR A 13 12.14 12.07 1.73
N ILE A 14 12.60 11.36 0.70
CA ILE A 14 13.75 11.75 -0.12
C ILE A 14 13.24 12.58 -1.28
N ARG A 15 13.76 13.81 -1.41
CA ARG A 15 13.49 14.67 -2.55
C ARG A 15 14.36 14.30 -3.73
N LEU A 16 13.76 14.09 -4.91
CA LEU A 16 14.47 13.63 -6.11
C LEU A 16 14.97 14.77 -7.01
N GLY A 17 14.36 15.96 -6.93
CA GLY A 17 14.69 17.08 -7.82
C GLY A 17 14.61 18.45 -7.14
N SER A 18 15.25 19.45 -7.76
CA SER A 18 15.24 20.83 -7.28
C SER A 18 13.97 21.59 -7.66
N LYS A 19 13.32 21.22 -8.77
CA LYS A 19 12.01 21.73 -9.17
C LYS A 19 10.92 20.78 -8.69
N LEU A 20 9.79 21.35 -8.27
CA LEU A 20 8.60 20.58 -7.91
C LEU A 20 7.65 20.52 -9.10
N GLY A 21 7.04 19.37 -9.30
CA GLY A 21 5.94 19.16 -10.23
C GLY A 21 4.69 19.99 -9.87
N ASN A 22 3.76 20.03 -10.82
CA ASN A 22 2.41 20.54 -10.60
C ASN A 22 1.41 19.54 -11.21
N PRO A 23 0.86 18.60 -10.41
CA PRO A 23 0.94 18.50 -8.94
C PRO A 23 2.30 18.03 -8.41
N ILE A 24 2.54 18.19 -7.11
CA ILE A 24 3.66 17.55 -6.41
C ILE A 24 3.38 16.04 -6.29
N VAL A 25 4.28 15.20 -6.77
CA VAL A 25 4.09 13.73 -6.80
C VAL A 25 4.90 13.06 -5.70
N ILE A 26 4.23 12.33 -4.81
CA ILE A 26 4.83 11.59 -3.71
C ILE A 26 4.57 10.09 -3.88
N ASN A 27 5.60 9.33 -4.22
CA ASN A 27 5.53 7.88 -4.39
C ASN A 27 6.16 7.16 -3.20
N CYS A 28 5.48 6.19 -2.62
CA CYS A 28 6.03 5.47 -1.47
C CYS A 28 5.47 4.07 -1.33
N VAL A 29 6.27 3.24 -0.67
CA VAL A 29 6.03 1.81 -0.48
C VAL A 29 4.78 1.52 0.39
N PRO A 30 4.30 0.25 0.43
CA PRO A 30 3.18 -0.11 1.26
C PRO A 30 3.50 0.13 2.74
N GLY A 31 2.57 0.73 3.48
CA GLY A 31 2.77 0.97 4.91
C GLY A 31 3.66 2.18 5.24
N ALA A 32 4.03 3.01 4.27
CA ALA A 32 4.82 4.25 4.49
C ALA A 32 4.10 5.37 5.27
N GLY A 33 2.88 5.13 5.77
CA GLY A 33 2.15 6.12 6.57
C GLY A 33 1.54 7.29 5.80
N LYS A 34 1.38 7.19 4.46
CA LYS A 34 0.74 8.20 3.59
C LYS A 34 -0.48 8.86 4.22
N THR A 35 -1.50 8.04 4.48
CA THR A 35 -2.79 8.49 5.00
C THR A 35 -2.66 9.09 6.40
N THR A 36 -1.72 8.62 7.22
CA THR A 36 -1.42 9.22 8.54
C THR A 36 -0.85 10.62 8.38
N LEU A 37 0.14 10.82 7.50
CA LEU A 37 0.73 12.13 7.21
C LEU A 37 -0.33 13.11 6.67
N ILE A 38 -1.18 12.66 5.75
CA ILE A 38 -2.28 13.48 5.21
C ILE A 38 -3.24 13.89 6.34
N ARG A 39 -3.62 12.97 7.23
CA ARG A 39 -4.50 13.28 8.37
C ARG A 39 -3.87 14.28 9.33
N GLU A 40 -2.57 14.17 9.61
CA GLU A 40 -1.86 15.17 10.43
C GLU A 40 -1.89 16.55 9.79
N LEU A 41 -1.64 16.62 8.48
CA LEU A 41 -1.66 17.87 7.74
C LEU A 41 -3.04 18.53 7.78
N LEU A 42 -4.13 17.77 7.60
CA LEU A 42 -5.50 18.29 7.68
C LEU A 42 -5.87 18.82 9.09
N LYS A 43 -5.35 18.17 10.13
CA LYS A 43 -5.58 18.60 11.52
C LYS A 43 -4.90 19.94 11.80
N GLU A 44 -3.65 20.08 11.39
CA GLU A 44 -2.84 21.26 11.64
C GLU A 44 -3.23 22.46 10.75
N TYR A 45 -3.58 22.21 9.49
CA TYR A 45 -3.72 23.27 8.48
C TYR A 45 -5.09 23.24 7.78
N SER A 46 -5.87 24.31 7.94
CA SER A 46 -7.25 24.41 7.43
C SER A 46 -7.36 24.76 5.94
N ASN A 47 -6.26 25.12 5.29
CA ASN A 47 -6.18 25.42 3.86
C ASN A 47 -6.05 24.17 2.98
N PHE A 48 -5.82 22.99 3.57
CA PHE A 48 -5.78 21.73 2.84
C PHE A 48 -7.15 21.05 2.80
N ALA A 49 -7.40 20.33 1.71
CA ALA A 49 -8.46 19.34 1.58
C ALA A 49 -7.82 18.06 1.04
N ALA A 50 -8.29 16.89 1.46
CA ALA A 50 -7.77 15.64 0.95
C ALA A 50 -8.88 14.69 0.53
N PHE A 51 -8.64 14.00 -0.57
CA PHE A 51 -9.55 12.99 -1.09
C PHE A 51 -8.81 11.69 -1.35
N SER A 52 -9.49 10.56 -1.18
CA SER A 52 -9.01 9.24 -1.58
C SER A 52 -9.83 8.71 -2.74
N THR A 53 -9.17 8.00 -3.65
CA THR A 53 -9.83 7.29 -4.76
C THR A 53 -10.56 6.03 -4.31
N VAL A 54 -10.26 5.54 -3.10
CA VAL A 54 -10.71 4.21 -2.63
C VAL A 54 -11.66 4.35 -1.44
N ARG A 55 -11.21 4.99 -0.35
CA ARG A 55 -11.93 5.00 0.94
C ARG A 55 -11.91 6.39 1.58
N ALA A 56 -13.08 6.85 2.00
CA ALA A 56 -13.20 8.00 2.89
C ALA A 56 -12.88 7.61 4.33
N ASP A 57 -12.39 8.57 5.11
CA ASP A 57 -12.29 8.47 6.55
C ASP A 57 -13.68 8.49 7.21
N GLN A 58 -13.76 7.94 8.43
CA GLN A 58 -14.97 8.06 9.25
C GLN A 58 -15.22 9.53 9.66
N GLU A 59 -16.48 9.85 9.95
CA GLU A 59 -16.86 11.14 10.49
C GLU A 59 -16.11 11.43 11.79
N ASN A 60 -15.71 12.69 11.97
CA ASN A 60 -15.05 13.14 13.20
C ASN A 60 -15.59 14.51 13.64
N LEU A 61 -15.49 14.80 14.93
CA LEU A 61 -15.99 16.03 15.54
C LEU A 61 -15.29 17.30 15.02
N ILE A 62 -14.09 17.16 14.44
CA ILE A 62 -13.28 18.27 13.91
C ILE A 62 -13.81 18.70 12.53
N GLY A 63 -14.58 17.83 11.84
CA GLY A 63 -15.15 18.08 10.53
C GLY A 63 -14.12 18.08 9.38
N ARG A 64 -12.86 17.72 9.65
CA ARG A 64 -11.80 17.61 8.64
C ARG A 64 -11.38 16.16 8.51
N LYS A 65 -11.56 15.59 7.33
CA LYS A 65 -11.33 14.17 7.05
C LYS A 65 -10.86 14.00 5.61
N ILE A 66 -10.33 12.82 5.31
CA ILE A 66 -10.11 12.43 3.92
C ILE A 66 -11.45 12.00 3.34
N GLU A 67 -11.90 12.67 2.28
CA GLU A 67 -13.20 12.39 1.66
C GLU A 67 -13.05 11.46 0.45
N LYS A 68 -14.14 10.85 0.00
CA LYS A 68 -14.10 10.08 -1.25
C LYS A 68 -14.03 11.06 -2.41
N PHE A 69 -13.10 10.84 -3.34
CA PHE A 69 -12.98 11.70 -4.51
C PHE A 69 -14.20 11.53 -5.43
N THR A 70 -14.93 12.62 -5.69
CA THR A 70 -16.15 12.64 -6.52
C THR A 70 -15.92 13.21 -7.92
N GLY A 71 -14.69 13.64 -8.24
CA GLY A 71 -14.35 14.29 -9.51
C GLY A 71 -14.19 15.80 -9.41
N GLU A 72 -14.69 16.42 -8.34
CA GLU A 72 -14.62 17.86 -8.13
C GLU A 72 -13.41 18.24 -7.27
N VAL A 73 -12.70 19.30 -7.69
CA VAL A 73 -11.53 19.84 -6.98
C VAL A 73 -11.92 21.23 -6.47
N PRO A 74 -11.99 21.46 -5.15
CA PRO A 74 -12.25 22.78 -4.59
C PRO A 74 -11.18 23.80 -5.02
N ASN A 75 -11.61 24.97 -5.48
CA ASN A 75 -10.70 26.02 -5.96
C ASN A 75 -10.08 26.85 -4.83
N ASP A 76 -10.63 26.81 -3.62
CA ASP A 76 -10.22 27.58 -2.45
C ASP A 76 -9.27 26.82 -1.51
N LYS A 77 -8.93 25.56 -1.85
CA LYS A 77 -8.12 24.66 -1.01
C LYS A 77 -6.91 24.11 -1.76
N LEU A 78 -5.88 23.77 -1.00
CA LEU A 78 -4.77 22.95 -1.48
C LEU A 78 -5.19 21.47 -1.43
N VAL A 79 -5.57 20.94 -2.60
CA VAL A 79 -6.15 19.60 -2.70
C VAL A 79 -5.06 18.52 -2.78
N ILE A 80 -5.15 17.54 -1.89
CA ILE A 80 -4.30 16.35 -1.88
C ILE A 80 -5.12 15.15 -2.32
N LEU A 81 -4.61 14.36 -3.27
CA LEU A 81 -5.20 13.07 -3.63
C LEU A 81 -4.36 11.92 -3.09
N ASP A 82 -4.99 11.03 -2.32
CA ASP A 82 -4.42 9.75 -1.88
C ASP A 82 -4.80 8.64 -2.87
N GLU A 83 -3.90 7.67 -3.04
CA GLU A 83 -4.03 6.54 -3.95
C GLU A 83 -4.30 6.97 -5.42
N TYR A 84 -3.52 7.95 -5.92
CA TYR A 84 -3.73 8.54 -7.25
C TYR A 84 -3.59 7.54 -8.39
N GLN A 85 -2.85 6.45 -8.20
CA GLN A 85 -2.58 5.45 -9.22
C GLN A 85 -3.82 4.67 -9.68
N ASN A 86 -4.97 4.88 -9.01
CA ASN A 86 -6.27 4.35 -9.42
C ASN A 86 -7.02 5.27 -10.40
N LEU A 87 -6.51 6.48 -10.67
CA LEU A 87 -7.11 7.40 -11.64
C LEU A 87 -6.39 7.31 -12.99
N PRO A 88 -7.13 7.39 -14.12
CA PRO A 88 -6.52 7.42 -15.45
C PRO A 88 -5.74 8.71 -15.71
N THR A 89 -6.19 9.83 -15.13
CA THR A 89 -5.54 11.14 -15.24
C THR A 89 -5.75 11.93 -13.95
N ILE A 90 -4.79 12.80 -13.61
CA ILE A 90 -4.94 13.68 -12.45
C ILE A 90 -5.80 14.89 -12.83
N PRO A 91 -6.86 15.20 -12.05
CA PRO A 91 -7.66 16.40 -12.23
C PRO A 91 -6.84 17.69 -12.14
N LYS A 92 -7.23 18.72 -12.90
CA LYS A 92 -6.62 20.04 -12.79
C LYS A 92 -6.94 20.67 -11.43
N GLY A 93 -5.98 21.43 -10.88
CA GLY A 93 -6.11 22.10 -9.58
C GLY A 93 -5.69 21.28 -8.38
N VAL A 94 -5.34 19.99 -8.56
CA VAL A 94 -4.75 19.17 -7.51
C VAL A 94 -3.37 19.73 -7.16
N PHE A 95 -3.13 19.94 -5.87
CA PHE A 95 -1.88 20.50 -5.35
C PHE A 95 -0.80 19.42 -5.19
N ALA A 96 -1.17 18.25 -4.63
CA ALA A 96 -0.25 17.14 -4.43
C ALA A 96 -0.95 15.78 -4.56
N VAL A 97 -0.20 14.75 -4.92
CA VAL A 97 -0.69 13.37 -5.05
C VAL A 97 0.20 12.40 -4.29
N PHE A 98 -0.41 11.48 -3.55
CA PHE A 98 0.23 10.37 -2.85
C PHE A 98 -0.17 9.05 -3.48
N GLY A 99 0.80 8.16 -3.68
CA GLY A 99 0.52 6.87 -4.28
C GLY A 99 1.58 5.83 -4.01
N ASP A 100 1.22 4.59 -4.35
CA ASP A 100 2.14 3.48 -4.46
C ASP A 100 2.00 2.84 -5.86
N PRO A 101 2.81 3.29 -6.84
CA PRO A 101 2.76 2.74 -8.18
C PRO A 101 3.04 1.24 -8.25
N LEU A 102 3.75 0.68 -7.26
CA LEU A 102 4.13 -0.75 -7.23
C LEU A 102 2.95 -1.66 -6.88
N GLN A 103 1.89 -1.12 -6.26
CA GLN A 103 0.68 -1.87 -5.93
C GLN A 103 -0.40 -1.84 -7.04
N SER A 104 -0.21 -1.15 -8.16
CA SER A 104 -1.23 -1.04 -9.22
C SER A 104 -0.98 -1.97 -10.39
N CYS A 105 -2.02 -2.62 -10.91
CA CYS A 105 -1.97 -3.44 -12.13
C CYS A 105 -1.77 -2.59 -13.40
N LYS A 106 -2.19 -1.31 -13.36
CA LYS A 106 -2.13 -0.36 -14.48
C LYS A 106 -1.63 0.98 -13.94
N PRO A 107 -0.35 1.07 -13.54
CA PRO A 107 0.17 2.33 -13.05
C PRO A 107 0.08 3.36 -14.18
N SER A 108 -0.44 4.54 -13.87
CA SER A 108 -0.08 5.76 -14.61
C SER A 108 1.09 6.38 -13.82
N PRO A 109 2.33 5.87 -13.94
CA PRO A 109 3.41 6.32 -13.09
C PRO A 109 3.71 7.78 -13.42
N LEU A 110 3.43 8.64 -12.46
CA LEU A 110 3.91 10.01 -12.50
C LEU A 110 5.35 10.02 -11.98
N GLU A 111 6.18 10.85 -12.60
CA GLU A 111 7.53 11.10 -12.12
C GLU A 111 7.45 11.69 -10.70
N ALA A 112 8.15 11.06 -9.75
CA ALA A 112 8.07 11.43 -8.35
C ALA A 112 8.94 12.65 -8.05
N ASP A 113 8.39 13.62 -7.30
CA ASP A 113 9.17 14.68 -6.65
C ASP A 113 9.79 14.20 -5.34
N PHE A 114 9.05 13.34 -4.62
CA PHE A 114 9.45 12.74 -3.36
C PHE A 114 9.21 11.24 -3.35
N ILE A 115 10.11 10.51 -2.72
CA ILE A 115 9.96 9.08 -2.48
C ILE A 115 10.19 8.68 -1.04
N SER A 116 9.54 7.60 -0.61
CA SER A 116 9.86 6.92 0.64
C SER A 116 9.90 5.41 0.46
N PHE A 117 11.01 4.81 0.89
CA PHE A 117 11.22 3.36 0.94
C PHE A 117 10.87 2.76 2.30
N ARG A 118 10.59 3.60 3.30
CA ARG A 118 10.39 3.17 4.68
C ARG A 118 8.94 2.78 4.91
N SER A 119 8.72 1.54 5.34
CA SER A 119 7.44 1.02 5.81
C SER A 119 7.40 1.05 7.34
N HIS A 120 6.25 1.43 7.89
CA HIS A 120 5.96 1.33 9.32
C HIS A 120 5.01 0.17 9.64
N ARG A 121 4.68 -0.66 8.65
CA ARG A 121 3.66 -1.71 8.80
C ARG A 121 4.28 -3.04 9.23
N PHE A 122 5.14 -3.60 8.39
CA PHE A 122 5.79 -4.91 8.56
C PHE A 122 7.26 -4.75 9.00
N GLY A 123 7.93 -5.87 9.28
CA GLY A 123 9.28 -5.92 9.85
C GLY A 123 10.36 -6.50 8.93
N LYS A 124 11.54 -6.74 9.52
CA LYS A 124 12.77 -7.13 8.82
C LYS A 124 12.70 -8.45 8.06
N SER A 125 11.93 -9.42 8.54
CA SER A 125 11.77 -10.70 7.83
C SER A 125 11.00 -10.49 6.53
N THR A 126 9.94 -9.68 6.55
CA THR A 126 9.22 -9.31 5.31
C THR A 126 10.05 -8.43 4.40
N GLU A 127 10.84 -7.49 4.94
CA GLU A 127 11.81 -6.72 4.16
C GLU A 127 12.77 -7.63 3.39
N GLY A 128 13.31 -8.66 4.06
CA GLY A 128 14.18 -9.67 3.46
C GLY A 128 13.49 -10.41 2.31
N LEU A 129 12.26 -10.87 2.51
CA LEU A 129 11.49 -11.56 1.49
C LEU A 129 11.16 -10.66 0.29
N LEU A 130 10.73 -9.42 0.52
CA LEU A 130 10.41 -8.49 -0.56
C LEU A 130 11.65 -8.13 -1.40
N LYS A 131 12.84 -8.09 -0.78
CA LYS A 131 14.11 -7.90 -1.51
C LYS A 131 14.44 -9.05 -2.45
N THR A 132 14.13 -10.31 -2.10
CA THR A 132 14.35 -11.45 -3.02
C THR A 132 13.47 -11.35 -4.26
N LEU A 133 12.30 -10.71 -4.14
CA LEU A 133 11.40 -10.40 -5.26
C LEU A 133 11.81 -9.13 -6.03
N GLY A 134 12.89 -8.45 -5.64
CA GLY A 134 13.39 -7.24 -6.29
C GLY A 134 12.69 -5.94 -5.87
N PHE A 135 11.92 -5.94 -4.78
CA PHE A 135 11.35 -4.70 -4.23
C PHE A 135 12.34 -4.00 -3.32
N LYS A 136 12.41 -2.67 -3.46
CA LYS A 136 13.20 -1.82 -2.57
C LYS A 136 12.30 -1.28 -1.46
N VAL A 137 12.38 -1.91 -0.29
CA VAL A 137 11.67 -1.51 0.94
C VAL A 137 12.63 -1.56 2.13
N GLU A 138 12.34 -0.74 3.13
CA GLU A 138 13.09 -0.63 4.39
C GLU A 138 12.11 -0.54 5.56
N THR A 139 12.44 -1.13 6.71
CA THR A 139 11.65 -0.97 7.94
C THR A 139 12.58 -0.97 9.15
N ASP A 140 12.10 -0.46 10.29
CA ASP A 140 12.83 -0.50 11.57
C ASP A 140 12.17 -1.45 12.57
N LYS A 141 11.13 -2.18 12.16
CA LYS A 141 10.38 -3.14 12.99
C LYS A 141 10.88 -4.57 12.79
N GLU A 142 10.62 -5.41 13.77
CA GLU A 142 10.74 -6.86 13.64
C GLU A 142 9.36 -7.49 13.37
N ASP A 143 9.34 -8.55 12.59
CA ASP A 143 8.17 -9.38 12.31
C ASP A 143 8.59 -10.83 12.07
N ILE A 144 7.60 -11.70 11.94
CA ILE A 144 7.84 -13.14 11.69
C ILE A 144 7.31 -13.49 10.32
N VAL A 145 8.15 -14.12 9.51
CA VAL A 145 7.75 -14.74 8.23
C VAL A 145 8.02 -16.23 8.32
N THR A 146 7.00 -17.05 8.07
CA THR A 146 7.10 -18.51 7.98
C THR A 146 6.60 -18.98 6.62
N ILE A 147 7.31 -19.90 5.99
CA ILE A 147 6.88 -20.56 4.75
C ILE A 147 6.66 -22.03 5.08
N GLU A 148 5.46 -22.53 4.84
CA GLU A 148 5.05 -23.91 5.15
C GLU A 148 4.34 -24.52 3.93
N ASP A 149 4.30 -25.85 3.88
CA ASP A 149 3.57 -26.57 2.85
C ASP A 149 2.07 -26.32 3.00
N ILE A 150 1.37 -26.10 1.89
CA ILE A 150 -0.06 -25.79 1.86
C ILE A 150 -0.94 -26.89 2.48
N PHE A 151 -0.51 -28.14 2.49
CA PHE A 151 -1.25 -29.28 3.05
C PHE A 151 -0.82 -29.65 4.48
N GLU A 152 0.30 -29.12 4.96
CA GLU A 152 0.79 -29.36 6.33
C GLU A 152 0.52 -28.17 7.27
N GLY A 153 0.63 -26.95 6.76
CA GLY A 153 0.52 -25.73 7.54
C GLY A 153 -0.93 -25.30 7.80
N GLU A 154 -1.27 -25.02 9.06
CA GLU A 154 -2.57 -24.44 9.40
C GLU A 154 -2.59 -22.92 9.18
N PRO A 155 -3.64 -22.36 8.55
CA PRO A 155 -3.81 -20.93 8.40
C PRO A 155 -3.96 -20.20 9.74
N ILE A 156 -3.32 -19.03 9.84
CA ILE A 156 -3.35 -18.14 11.01
C ILE A 156 -3.78 -16.74 10.58
N GLY A 157 -4.76 -16.17 11.29
CA GLY A 157 -5.23 -14.81 11.05
C GLY A 157 -6.01 -14.67 9.74
N GLN A 158 -5.84 -13.54 9.05
CA GLN A 158 -6.56 -13.29 7.81
C GLN A 158 -5.96 -14.10 6.66
N VAL A 159 -6.74 -14.98 6.04
CA VAL A 159 -6.33 -15.71 4.84
C VAL A 159 -6.50 -14.81 3.60
N ILE A 160 -5.51 -14.83 2.73
CA ILE A 160 -5.43 -14.02 1.52
C ILE A 160 -4.93 -14.89 0.37
N CYS A 161 -5.51 -14.74 -0.81
CA CYS A 161 -4.99 -15.30 -2.06
C CYS A 161 -5.39 -14.41 -3.24
N PHE A 162 -4.80 -14.62 -4.41
CA PHE A 162 -5.23 -13.94 -5.64
C PHE A 162 -5.33 -14.85 -6.85
N GLU A 163 -4.69 -16.02 -6.81
CA GLU A 163 -4.73 -17.01 -7.88
C GLU A 163 -6.06 -17.79 -7.85
N GLU A 164 -6.71 -17.95 -9.00
CA GLU A 164 -8.02 -18.62 -9.08
C GLU A 164 -7.97 -20.09 -8.65
N GLU A 165 -6.86 -20.77 -8.93
CA GLU A 165 -6.64 -22.17 -8.52
C GLU A 165 -6.59 -22.30 -6.99
N VAL A 166 -5.89 -21.38 -6.33
CA VAL A 166 -5.82 -21.30 -4.87
C VAL A 166 -7.18 -20.90 -4.29
N ALA A 167 -7.85 -19.92 -4.89
CA ALA A 167 -9.19 -19.51 -4.47
C ALA A 167 -10.19 -20.69 -4.55
N THR A 168 -10.12 -21.48 -5.62
CA THR A 168 -10.95 -22.68 -5.79
C THR A 168 -10.65 -23.72 -4.71
N LEU A 169 -9.37 -23.98 -4.42
CA LEU A 169 -8.95 -24.87 -3.33
C LEU A 169 -9.53 -24.40 -1.98
N LEU A 170 -9.36 -23.12 -1.65
CA LEU A 170 -9.87 -22.56 -0.38
C LEU A 170 -11.39 -22.65 -0.29
N ARG A 171 -12.13 -22.36 -1.36
CA ARG A 171 -13.59 -22.50 -1.41
C ARG A 171 -14.03 -23.96 -1.20
N ASN A 172 -13.34 -24.92 -1.83
CA ASN A 172 -13.63 -26.35 -1.66
C ASN A 172 -13.43 -26.83 -0.23
N HIS A 173 -12.49 -26.20 0.50
CA HIS A 173 -12.23 -26.45 1.92
C HIS A 173 -13.01 -25.53 2.86
N SER A 174 -13.95 -24.72 2.34
CA SER A 174 -14.76 -23.76 3.12
C SER A 174 -13.91 -22.77 3.96
N VAL A 175 -12.74 -22.38 3.46
CA VAL A 175 -11.89 -21.38 4.10
C VAL A 175 -12.27 -19.99 3.59
N GLU A 176 -12.55 -19.07 4.49
CA GLU A 176 -12.79 -17.66 4.14
C GLU A 176 -11.48 -16.94 3.83
N PHE A 177 -11.44 -16.19 2.74
CA PHE A 177 -10.26 -15.43 2.31
C PHE A 177 -10.64 -14.07 1.71
N LEU A 178 -9.67 -13.17 1.62
CA LEU A 178 -9.78 -11.90 0.92
C LEU A 178 -8.89 -11.88 -0.32
N GLU A 179 -9.34 -11.18 -1.36
CA GLU A 179 -8.57 -10.95 -2.58
C GLU A 179 -7.95 -9.53 -2.59
N PRO A 180 -6.91 -9.26 -3.39
CA PRO A 180 -6.24 -7.95 -3.45
C PRO A 180 -7.15 -6.72 -3.53
N LYS A 181 -8.25 -6.83 -4.28
CA LYS A 181 -9.26 -5.75 -4.44
C LYS A 181 -9.93 -5.35 -3.12
N ASP A 182 -10.04 -6.28 -2.17
CA ASP A 182 -10.72 -6.09 -0.88
C ASP A 182 -9.75 -5.67 0.22
N LEU A 183 -8.44 -5.76 -0.04
CA LEU A 183 -7.35 -5.51 0.93
C LEU A 183 -6.89 -4.05 0.99
N GLN A 184 -7.32 -3.20 0.07
CA GLN A 184 -6.79 -1.85 -0.02
C GLN A 184 -7.14 -1.04 1.24
N GLY A 185 -6.10 -0.47 1.87
CA GLY A 185 -6.21 0.27 3.13
C GLY A 185 -6.38 -0.61 4.38
N LEU A 186 -6.45 -1.94 4.26
CA LEU A 186 -6.53 -2.83 5.42
C LEU A 186 -5.14 -3.20 5.95
N THR A 187 -5.07 -3.48 7.24
CA THR A 187 -3.87 -3.98 7.93
C THR A 187 -4.33 -4.91 9.05
N PHE A 188 -3.72 -6.10 9.13
CA PHE A 188 -4.03 -7.15 10.09
C PHE A 188 -2.80 -7.42 10.96
N LYS A 189 -2.99 -7.98 12.16
CA LYS A 189 -1.84 -8.41 12.97
C LYS A 189 -1.12 -9.58 12.33
N SER A 190 -1.90 -10.58 11.91
CA SER A 190 -1.41 -11.82 11.30
C SER A 190 -2.14 -12.09 10.00
N VAL A 191 -1.39 -12.51 8.98
CA VAL A 191 -1.90 -12.86 7.65
C VAL A 191 -1.36 -14.21 7.25
N THR A 192 -2.21 -15.03 6.64
CA THR A 192 -1.80 -16.20 5.88
C THR A 192 -2.01 -15.93 4.40
N PHE A 193 -0.92 -15.85 3.65
CA PHE A 193 -0.94 -15.75 2.20
C PHE A 193 -0.80 -17.14 1.60
N VAL A 194 -1.85 -17.60 0.92
CA VAL A 194 -1.87 -18.89 0.22
C VAL A 194 -1.61 -18.63 -1.25
N THR A 195 -0.64 -19.31 -1.83
CA THR A 195 -0.14 -19.02 -3.18
C THR A 195 0.43 -20.26 -3.85
N THR A 196 0.44 -20.28 -5.18
CA THR A 196 1.21 -21.29 -5.94
C THR A 196 2.72 -21.04 -5.87
N GLY A 197 3.14 -19.85 -5.43
CA GLY A 197 4.53 -19.41 -5.33
C GLY A 197 5.12 -18.91 -6.65
N LEU A 198 4.39 -19.01 -7.76
CA LEU A 198 4.85 -18.54 -9.06
C LEU A 198 4.81 -17.00 -9.12
N VAL A 199 5.98 -16.38 -9.25
CA VAL A 199 6.11 -14.92 -9.38
C VAL A 199 6.51 -14.56 -10.80
N THR A 200 5.63 -13.83 -11.50
CA THR A 200 5.83 -13.31 -12.85
C THR A 200 5.68 -11.79 -12.84
N GLU A 201 6.19 -11.09 -13.85
CA GLU A 201 6.05 -9.63 -13.93
C GLU A 201 4.58 -9.17 -13.98
N THR A 202 3.67 -10.01 -14.48
CA THR A 202 2.24 -9.68 -14.53
C THR A 202 1.54 -9.83 -13.18
N ASN A 203 2.02 -10.70 -12.28
CA ASN A 203 1.39 -10.94 -10.97
C ASN A 203 2.16 -10.38 -9.77
N LYS A 204 3.40 -9.92 -9.98
CA LYS A 204 4.32 -9.43 -8.95
C LYS A 204 3.73 -8.38 -8.02
N HIS A 205 2.90 -7.48 -8.56
CA HIS A 205 2.20 -6.47 -7.76
C HIS A 205 1.15 -7.08 -6.81
N PHE A 206 0.48 -8.19 -7.18
CA PHE A 206 -0.44 -8.91 -6.29
C PHE A 206 0.32 -9.56 -5.13
N HIS A 207 1.48 -10.16 -5.41
CA HIS A 207 2.39 -10.65 -4.36
C HIS A 207 2.77 -9.52 -3.40
N LEU A 208 3.17 -8.35 -3.91
CA LEU A 208 3.46 -7.19 -3.05
C LEU A 208 2.27 -6.80 -2.18
N ILE A 209 1.05 -6.79 -2.71
CA ILE A 209 -0.14 -6.46 -1.93
C ILE A 209 -0.33 -7.47 -0.80
N CYS A 210 -0.30 -8.77 -1.11
CA CYS A 210 -0.58 -9.85 -0.16
C CYS A 210 0.48 -9.95 0.95
N LEU A 211 1.77 -9.83 0.58
CA LEU A 211 2.90 -9.88 1.51
C LEU A 211 3.01 -8.67 2.44
N THR A 212 2.21 -7.62 2.22
CA THR A 212 2.34 -6.35 2.97
C THR A 212 1.10 -5.98 3.75
N ARG A 213 0.18 -6.93 4.04
CA ARG A 213 -1.03 -6.65 4.83
C ARG A 213 -0.90 -6.92 6.33
N HIS A 214 0.12 -7.64 6.78
CA HIS A 214 0.32 -7.91 8.21
C HIS A 214 1.15 -6.83 8.91
N SER A 215 1.10 -6.81 10.24
CA SER A 215 1.98 -5.98 11.08
C SER A 215 2.89 -6.76 12.02
N GLU A 216 2.61 -8.04 12.28
CA GLU A 216 3.35 -8.87 13.25
C GLU A 216 3.78 -10.22 12.64
N LEU A 217 2.86 -10.94 11.99
CA LEU A 217 3.13 -12.28 11.45
C LEU A 217 2.61 -12.45 10.02
N LEU A 218 3.45 -12.99 9.15
CA LEU A 218 3.10 -13.46 7.82
C LEU A 218 3.42 -14.95 7.71
N LYS A 219 2.39 -15.75 7.45
CA LYS A 219 2.55 -17.14 7.03
C LYS A 219 2.33 -17.22 5.52
N VAL A 220 3.24 -17.82 4.80
CA VAL A 220 3.09 -18.17 3.39
C VAL A 220 2.84 -19.66 3.31
N LEU A 221 1.70 -20.06 2.74
CA LEU A 221 1.39 -21.43 2.41
C LEU A 221 1.57 -21.63 0.91
N SER A 222 2.57 -22.43 0.55
CA SER A 222 2.90 -22.72 -0.84
C SER A 222 3.21 -24.21 -1.02
N PRO A 223 3.09 -24.77 -2.24
CA PRO A 223 3.51 -26.13 -2.49
C PRO A 223 4.97 -26.36 -2.11
N GLU A 224 5.24 -27.49 -1.46
CA GLU A 224 6.57 -27.93 -1.02
C GLU A 224 7.26 -26.99 -0.01
N ALA A 225 6.52 -26.05 0.58
CA ALA A 225 7.05 -25.00 1.46
C ALA A 225 8.12 -24.11 0.78
N ILE A 226 8.04 -23.91 -0.54
CA ILE A 226 8.99 -23.09 -1.30
C ILE A 226 8.29 -21.80 -1.76
N TYR A 227 8.93 -20.65 -1.51
CA TYR A 227 8.49 -19.34 -2.00
C TYR A 227 9.66 -18.34 -2.06
N PRO A 228 9.82 -17.59 -3.16
CA PRO A 228 9.15 -17.76 -4.45
C PRO A 228 9.62 -19.03 -5.16
N ASN A 229 8.76 -19.62 -5.99
CA ASN A 229 9.13 -20.72 -6.88
C ASN A 229 9.74 -20.15 -8.16
N SER A 230 10.94 -20.60 -8.50
CA SER A 230 11.53 -20.37 -9.82
C SER A 230 10.76 -21.17 -10.87
N GLU A 231 10.41 -20.53 -11.99
CA GLU A 231 9.92 -21.22 -13.20
C GLU A 231 10.89 -22.31 -13.68
#